data_AF-A0A0F9WFT3-F1
#
_entry.id   AF-A0A0F9WFT3-F1
#
_cell.length_a   1.000
_cell.length_b   1.000
_cell.length_c   1.000
_cell.angle_alpha   90.00
_cell.angle_beta   90.00
_cell.angle_gamma   90.00
#
_symmetry.space_group_name_H-M   'P 1'
#
loop_
_entity.id
_entity.type
_entity.pdbx_description
1 polymer ?
#
loop_
_entity_poly.entity_id
_entity_poly.type
_entity_poly.pdbx_seq_one_letter_code
_entity_poly.pdbx_strand_id
1 'polypeptide(L)'
;MGITTRLVQSVLYSEMVLFTLLIIPLPKKCKKAVINTLFTSRVFRPLIHLLYVVYAMILIMFIDAVLKLNMNIPYDVVYHTERNVYLTGFTLYLSLILKIFVNMLNTLYKEEEAVNVLKKQIKNSQTYVDTIINTTNDKNAEINELKDNIRDLNKLIVSKDIVIKQYKNNQKEYFVLLDKYNNLLEKSKKETKKTK
;
A
#
# COMPACT_ATOMS: atom_id res chain seq x y z
N MET A 1 -5.58 -59.34 0.02
CA MET A 1 -4.89 -58.03 0.00
C MET A 1 -4.11 -57.88 1.29
N GLY A 2 -2.80 -57.66 1.21
CA GLY A 2 -1.95 -57.53 2.40
C GLY A 2 -2.22 -56.23 3.17
N ILE A 3 -1.85 -56.21 4.45
CA ILE A 3 -1.97 -55.03 5.33
C ILE A 3 -1.26 -53.82 4.70
N THR A 4 -0.11 -54.04 4.06
CA THR A 4 0.66 -53.02 3.35
C THR A 4 -0.14 -52.34 2.22
N THR A 5 -0.86 -53.11 1.39
CA THR A 5 -1.67 -52.56 0.30
C THR A 5 -2.83 -51.71 0.78
N ARG A 6 -3.44 -52.06 1.93
CA ARG A 6 -4.50 -51.27 2.56
C ARG A 6 -3.98 -49.95 3.14
N LEU A 7 -2.77 -49.97 3.70
CA LEU A 7 -2.11 -48.76 4.18
C LEU A 7 -1.86 -47.79 3.02
N VAL A 8 -1.30 -48.26 1.90
CA VAL A 8 -1.07 -47.45 0.70
C VAL A 8 -2.39 -46.87 0.15
N GLN A 9 -3.46 -47.67 0.11
CA GLN A 9 -4.79 -47.19 -0.28
C GLN A 9 -5.31 -46.09 0.66
N SER A 10 -5.18 -46.26 1.98
CA SER A 10 -5.60 -45.25 2.94
C SER A 10 -4.83 -43.94 2.76
N VAL A 11 -3.52 -44.01 2.49
CA VAL A 11 -2.69 -42.84 2.19
C VAL A 11 -3.20 -42.17 0.91
N LEU A 12 -3.42 -42.93 -0.16
CA LEU A 12 -3.92 -42.41 -1.43
C LEU A 12 -5.24 -41.66 -1.27
N TYR A 13 -6.22 -42.26 -0.58
CA TYR A 13 -7.51 -41.61 -0.37
C TYR A 13 -7.37 -40.35 0.48
N SER A 14 -6.50 -40.36 1.50
CA SER A 14 -6.25 -39.16 2.30
C SER A 14 -5.62 -38.04 1.46
N GLU A 15 -4.71 -38.36 0.55
CA GLU A 15 -4.10 -37.40 -0.36
C GLU A 15 -5.10 -36.85 -1.37
N MET A 16 -5.96 -37.69 -1.94
CA MET A 16 -7.01 -37.25 -2.87
C MET A 16 -7.99 -36.30 -2.20
N VAL A 17 -8.41 -36.60 -0.97
CA VAL A 17 -9.29 -35.74 -0.18
C VAL A 17 -8.59 -34.42 0.13
N LEU A 18 -7.34 -34.47 0.60
CA LEU A 18 -6.55 -33.28 0.91
C LEU A 18 -6.34 -32.42 -0.34
N PHE A 19 -5.98 -33.01 -1.47
CA PHE A 19 -5.74 -32.31 -2.73
C PHE A 19 -7.02 -31.65 -3.25
N THR A 20 -8.15 -32.36 -3.20
CA THR A 20 -9.46 -31.80 -3.58
C THR A 20 -9.85 -30.64 -2.67
N LEU A 21 -9.65 -30.79 -1.35
CA LEU A 21 -9.89 -29.73 -0.37
C LEU A 21 -9.01 -28.49 -0.64
N LEU A 22 -7.77 -28.70 -1.09
CA LEU A 22 -6.78 -27.64 -1.31
C LEU A 22 -6.98 -26.91 -2.64
N ILE A 23 -7.52 -27.59 -3.67
CA ILE A 23 -7.93 -26.99 -4.95
C ILE A 23 -9.13 -26.06 -4.77
N ILE A 24 -10.03 -26.36 -3.83
CA ILE A 24 -11.15 -25.48 -3.52
C ILE A 24 -10.57 -24.08 -3.21
N PRO A 25 -11.09 -23.01 -3.84
CA PRO A 25 -10.68 -21.65 -3.55
C PRO A 25 -11.16 -21.28 -2.14
N LEU A 26 -10.46 -21.77 -1.11
CA LEU A 26 -10.82 -21.52 0.28
C LEU A 26 -10.83 -19.99 0.52
N PRO A 27 -11.74 -19.51 1.38
CA PRO A 27 -11.77 -18.10 1.75
C PRO A 27 -10.50 -17.71 2.52
N LYS A 28 -9.97 -16.52 2.24
CA LYS A 28 -8.65 -16.03 2.72
C LYS A 28 -8.45 -16.14 4.24
N LYS A 29 -9.54 -16.01 5.02
CA LYS A 29 -9.52 -16.12 6.49
C LYS A 29 -9.29 -17.56 6.96
N CYS A 30 -9.97 -18.54 6.37
CA CYS A 30 -9.79 -19.96 6.69
C CYS A 30 -8.43 -20.47 6.25
N LYS A 31 -7.91 -19.99 5.11
CA LYS A 31 -6.57 -20.33 4.62
C LYS A 31 -5.49 -19.90 5.61
N LYS A 32 -5.52 -18.65 6.07
CA LYS A 32 -4.56 -18.15 7.07
C LYS A 32 -4.70 -18.90 8.40
N ALA A 33 -5.92 -19.21 8.83
CA ALA A 33 -6.14 -20.00 10.04
C ALA A 33 -5.61 -21.43 9.90
N VAL A 34 -5.93 -22.15 8.83
CA VAL A 34 -5.46 -23.52 8.58
C VAL A 34 -3.94 -23.57 8.47
N ILE A 35 -3.31 -22.63 7.76
CA ILE A 35 -1.85 -22.57 7.62
C ILE A 35 -1.21 -22.20 8.96
N ASN A 36 -1.72 -21.20 9.67
CA ASN A 36 -1.17 -20.84 10.98
C ASN A 36 -1.36 -22.00 11.99
N THR A 37 -2.51 -22.66 12.01
CA THR A 37 -2.75 -23.81 12.90
C THR A 37 -1.90 -25.03 12.51
N LEU A 38 -1.73 -25.32 11.21
CA LEU A 38 -0.87 -26.41 10.74
C LEU A 38 0.61 -26.11 11.02
N PHE A 39 1.13 -24.93 10.68
CA PHE A 39 2.56 -24.61 10.76
C PHE A 39 3.02 -24.05 12.12
N THR A 40 2.14 -23.48 12.96
CA THR A 40 2.49 -23.00 14.31
C THR A 40 2.38 -24.08 15.38
N SER A 41 1.64 -25.16 15.14
CA SER A 41 1.52 -26.24 16.14
C SER A 41 2.87 -26.94 16.34
N ARG A 42 3.30 -27.07 17.60
CA ARG A 42 4.53 -27.78 18.00
C ARG A 42 4.56 -29.25 17.55
N VAL A 43 3.39 -29.78 17.17
CA VAL A 43 3.13 -31.15 16.73
C VAL A 43 3.47 -31.38 15.24
N PHE A 44 3.56 -30.33 14.43
CA PHE A 44 3.67 -30.49 12.98
C PHE A 44 5.05 -30.98 12.50
N ARG A 45 6.12 -30.56 13.17
CA ARG A 45 7.49 -30.97 12.80
C ARG A 45 7.71 -32.50 12.87
N PRO A 46 7.37 -33.20 13.98
CA PRO A 46 7.49 -34.66 14.01
C PRO A 46 6.51 -35.36 13.05
N LEU A 47 5.32 -34.79 12.82
CA LEU A 47 4.33 -35.34 11.89
C LEU A 47 4.85 -35.38 10.44
N ILE A 48 5.50 -34.31 9.98
CA ILE A 48 6.13 -34.27 8.65
C ILE A 48 7.22 -35.33 8.51
N HIS A 49 8.05 -35.51 9.55
CA HIS A 49 9.09 -36.54 9.51
C HIS A 49 8.49 -37.95 9.42
N LEU A 50 7.41 -38.22 10.16
CA LEU A 50 6.68 -39.49 10.06
C LEU A 50 6.12 -39.69 8.64
N LEU A 51 5.54 -38.65 8.05
CA LEU A 51 5.02 -38.68 6.68
C LEU A 51 6.14 -38.99 5.66
N TYR A 52 7.33 -38.39 5.81
CA TYR A 52 8.49 -38.70 4.96
C TYR A 52 8.95 -40.16 5.06
N VAL A 53 8.93 -40.73 6.27
CA VAL A 53 9.26 -42.15 6.47
C VAL A 53 8.24 -43.05 5.78
N VAL A 54 6.94 -42.73 5.88
CA VAL A 54 5.88 -43.47 5.18
C VAL A 54 6.07 -43.39 3.66
N TYR A 55 6.38 -42.22 3.09
CA TYR A 55 6.64 -42.11 1.66
C TYR A 55 7.92 -42.82 1.22
N ALA A 56 8.98 -42.81 2.03
CA ALA A 56 10.19 -43.57 1.76
C ALA A 56 9.89 -45.08 1.71
N MET A 57 9.06 -45.59 2.63
CA MET A 57 8.59 -46.98 2.61
C MET A 57 7.77 -47.28 1.34
N ILE A 58 6.85 -46.39 0.95
CA ILE A 58 6.05 -46.55 -0.27
C ILE A 58 6.95 -46.53 -1.52
N LEU A 59 8.00 -45.71 -1.53
CA LEU A 59 8.99 -45.66 -2.61
C LEU A 59 9.78 -46.96 -2.74
N ILE A 60 10.20 -47.56 -1.61
CA ILE A 60 10.81 -48.90 -1.61
C ILE A 60 9.83 -49.94 -2.15
N MET A 61 8.56 -49.88 -1.73
CA MET A 61 7.52 -50.79 -2.24
C MET A 61 7.25 -50.62 -3.74
N PHE A 62 7.32 -49.38 -4.24
CA PHE A 62 7.18 -49.10 -5.67
C PHE A 62 8.35 -49.71 -6.45
N ILE A 63 9.59 -49.52 -5.99
CA ILE A 63 10.78 -50.11 -6.61
C ILE A 63 10.70 -51.64 -6.58
N ASP A 64 10.35 -52.24 -5.45
CA ASP A 64 10.17 -53.70 -5.32
C ASP A 64 9.11 -54.23 -6.29
N ALA A 65 7.98 -53.53 -6.43
CA ALA A 65 6.91 -53.90 -7.35
C ALA A 65 7.34 -53.78 -8.83
N VAL A 66 8.10 -52.74 -9.19
CA VAL A 66 8.65 -52.56 -10.55
C VAL A 66 9.68 -53.64 -10.87
N LEU A 67 10.57 -53.95 -9.94
CA LEU A 67 11.57 -55.01 -10.11
C LEU A 67 10.91 -56.37 -10.27
N LYS A 68 9.86 -56.66 -9.49
CA LYS A 68 9.07 -57.90 -9.62
C LYS A 68 8.38 -58.01 -10.97
N LEU A 69 7.87 -56.91 -11.52
CA LEU A 69 7.24 -56.90 -12.84
C LEU A 69 8.23 -57.16 -13.98
N ASN A 70 9.49 -56.72 -13.82
CA ASN A 70 10.54 -56.93 -14.82
C ASN A 70 11.16 -58.33 -14.76
N MET A 71 11.04 -59.02 -13.62
CA MET A 71 11.39 -60.45 -13.53
C MET A 71 10.27 -61.27 -14.19
N ASN A 72 10.59 -62.32 -14.95
CA ASN A 72 9.58 -63.21 -15.56
C ASN A 72 8.84 -64.02 -14.47
N ILE A 73 7.87 -63.38 -13.82
CA ILE A 73 6.99 -63.98 -12.79
C ILE A 73 5.80 -64.71 -13.43
N PRO A 74 5.26 -65.74 -12.76
CA PRO A 74 4.09 -66.46 -13.22
C PRO A 74 2.88 -65.52 -13.40
N TYR A 75 2.07 -65.78 -14.44
CA TYR A 75 0.97 -64.92 -14.88
C TYR A 75 -0.01 -64.54 -13.76
N ASP A 76 -0.30 -65.46 -12.84
CA ASP A 76 -1.22 -65.23 -11.71
C ASP A 76 -0.75 -64.12 -10.75
N VAL A 77 0.57 -63.94 -10.63
CA VAL A 77 1.20 -62.97 -9.73
C VAL A 77 1.46 -61.63 -10.45
N VAL A 78 1.50 -61.64 -11.79
CA VAL A 78 1.69 -60.46 -12.64
C VAL A 78 0.55 -59.46 -12.40
N TYR A 79 -0.71 -59.88 -12.51
CA TYR A 79 -1.86 -58.99 -12.31
C TYR A 79 -1.85 -58.29 -10.93
N HIS A 80 -1.48 -59.02 -9.88
CA HIS A 80 -1.39 -58.45 -8.54
C HIS A 80 -0.23 -57.48 -8.39
N THR A 81 0.88 -57.74 -9.07
CA THR A 81 2.07 -56.89 -9.06
C THR A 81 1.84 -55.61 -9.86
N GLU A 82 1.28 -55.71 -11.07
CA GLU A 82 0.90 -54.57 -11.91
C GLU A 82 0.00 -53.60 -11.16
N ARG A 83 -1.08 -54.09 -10.53
CA ARG A 83 -1.96 -53.25 -9.72
C ARG A 83 -1.23 -52.56 -8.57
N ASN A 84 -0.30 -53.26 -7.91
CA ASN A 84 0.47 -52.69 -6.81
C ASN A 84 1.48 -51.63 -7.30
N VAL A 85 2.07 -51.81 -8.49
CA VAL A 85 2.91 -50.79 -9.15
C VAL A 85 2.10 -49.54 -9.42
N TYR A 86 0.92 -49.65 -10.02
CA TYR A 86 0.07 -48.49 -10.28
C TYR A 86 -0.38 -47.81 -8.98
N LEU A 87 -0.81 -48.58 -7.98
CA LEU A 87 -1.27 -48.03 -6.71
C LEU A 87 -0.16 -47.23 -6.01
N THR A 88 1.04 -47.82 -5.88
CA THR A 88 2.19 -47.16 -5.22
C THR A 88 2.75 -46.02 -6.07
N GLY A 89 2.77 -46.16 -7.39
CA GLY A 89 3.19 -45.10 -8.32
C GLY A 89 2.28 -43.87 -8.26
N PHE A 90 0.95 -44.07 -8.29
CA PHE A 90 -0.01 -42.98 -8.18
C PHE A 90 0.07 -42.27 -6.81
N THR A 91 0.27 -43.00 -5.71
CA THR A 91 0.48 -42.36 -4.39
C THR A 91 1.70 -41.45 -4.38
N LEU A 92 2.84 -41.91 -4.91
CA LEU A 92 4.07 -41.11 -4.91
C LEU A 92 3.94 -39.90 -5.83
N TYR A 93 3.29 -40.08 -6.98
CA TYR A 93 3.02 -39.00 -7.92
C TYR A 93 2.13 -37.92 -7.29
N LEU A 94 1.04 -38.33 -6.64
CA LEU A 94 0.11 -37.40 -5.99
C LEU A 94 0.78 -36.67 -4.82
N SER A 95 1.58 -37.38 -4.01
CA SER A 95 2.41 -36.79 -2.95
C SER A 95 3.32 -35.69 -3.48
N LEU A 96 3.97 -35.92 -4.62
CA LEU A 96 4.88 -34.96 -5.25
C LEU A 96 4.12 -33.71 -5.76
N ILE A 97 3.00 -33.90 -6.46
CA ILE A 97 2.15 -32.78 -6.88
C ILE A 97 1.67 -31.98 -5.68
N LEU A 98 1.21 -32.66 -4.63
CA LEU A 98 0.73 -32.03 -3.42
C LEU A 98 1.84 -31.19 -2.75
N LYS A 99 3.06 -31.71 -2.66
CA LYS A 99 4.21 -30.97 -2.14
C LYS A 99 4.50 -29.70 -2.96
N ILE A 100 4.52 -29.82 -4.29
CA ILE A 100 4.73 -28.68 -5.19
C ILE A 100 3.61 -27.65 -5.00
N PHE A 101 2.36 -28.10 -4.96
CA PHE A 101 1.20 -27.24 -4.81
C PHE A 101 1.21 -26.50 -3.47
N VAL A 102 1.47 -27.19 -2.35
CA VAL A 102 1.55 -26.57 -1.01
C VAL A 102 2.66 -25.53 -0.96
N ASN A 103 3.82 -25.80 -1.57
CA ASN A 103 4.91 -24.83 -1.64
C ASN A 103 4.54 -23.60 -2.47
N MET A 104 3.96 -23.81 -3.66
CA MET A 104 3.48 -22.72 -4.52
C MET A 104 2.44 -21.86 -3.78
N LEU A 105 1.51 -22.51 -3.10
CA LEU A 105 0.47 -21.86 -2.31
C LEU A 105 1.07 -21.01 -1.18
N ASN A 106 2.06 -21.55 -0.45
CA ASN A 106 2.79 -20.82 0.59
C ASN A 106 3.53 -19.60 0.05
N THR A 107 4.18 -19.71 -1.11
CA THR A 107 4.81 -18.57 -1.78
C THR A 107 3.78 -17.52 -2.13
N LEU A 108 2.66 -17.92 -2.76
CA LEU A 108 1.60 -17.00 -3.15
C LEU A 108 1.02 -16.22 -1.95
N TYR A 109 0.87 -16.85 -0.78
CA TYR A 109 0.40 -16.14 0.41
C TYR A 109 1.40 -15.12 0.95
N LYS A 110 2.70 -15.45 0.93
CA LYS A 110 3.73 -14.51 1.38
C LYS A 110 3.75 -13.26 0.49
N GLU A 111 3.64 -13.46 -0.81
CA GLU A 111 3.52 -12.37 -1.78
C GLU A 111 2.23 -11.55 -1.54
N GLU A 112 1.09 -12.20 -1.31
CA GLU A 112 -0.16 -11.51 -1.02
C GLU A 112 -0.08 -10.66 0.27
N GLU A 113 0.58 -11.15 1.32
CA GLU A 113 0.78 -10.39 2.56
C GLU A 113 1.70 -9.18 2.36
N ALA A 114 2.79 -9.33 1.62
CA ALA A 114 3.68 -8.23 1.26
C ALA A 114 2.94 -7.15 0.46
N VAL A 115 2.17 -7.54 -0.56
CA VAL A 115 1.36 -6.61 -1.36
C VAL A 115 0.33 -5.88 -0.50
N ASN A 116 -0.31 -6.55 0.47
CA ASN A 116 -1.27 -5.90 1.36
C ASN A 116 -0.63 -4.87 2.30
N VAL A 117 0.58 -5.13 2.79
CA VAL A 117 1.34 -4.16 3.61
C VAL A 117 1.73 -2.95 2.77
N LEU A 118 2.27 -3.16 1.58
CA LEU A 118 2.63 -2.09 0.65
C LEU A 118 1.41 -1.23 0.28
N LYS A 119 0.27 -1.86 -0.01
CA LYS A 119 -0.98 -1.15 -0.31
C LYS A 119 -1.43 -0.24 0.85
N LYS A 120 -1.27 -0.69 2.11
CA LYS A 120 -1.56 0.15 3.29
C LYS A 120 -0.59 1.32 3.41
N GLN A 121 0.70 1.09 3.18
CA GLN A 121 1.72 2.14 3.21
C GLN A 121 1.47 3.21 2.13
N ILE A 122 1.17 2.79 0.89
CA ILE A 122 0.82 3.70 -0.21
C ILE A 122 -0.41 4.53 0.15
N LYS A 123 -1.46 3.92 0.70
CA LYS A 123 -2.67 4.64 1.11
C LYS A 123 -2.38 5.70 2.18
N ASN A 124 -1.55 5.38 3.16
CA ASN A 124 -1.16 6.35 4.20
C ASN A 124 -0.33 7.50 3.60
N SER A 125 0.62 7.19 2.71
CA SER A 125 1.42 8.19 2.01
C SER A 125 0.57 9.09 1.11
N GLN A 126 -0.40 8.52 0.40
CA GLN A 126 -1.35 9.29 -0.43
C GLN A 126 -2.17 10.27 0.42
N THR A 127 -2.71 9.80 1.55
CA THR A 127 -3.48 10.66 2.47
C THR A 127 -2.63 11.82 2.99
N TYR A 128 -1.36 11.56 3.33
CA TYR A 128 -0.41 12.59 3.76
C TYR A 128 -0.13 13.62 2.65
N VAL A 129 0.11 13.16 1.43
CA VAL A 129 0.31 14.02 0.25
C VAL A 129 -0.94 14.86 -0.01
N ASP A 130 -2.13 14.27 0.05
CA ASP A 130 -3.40 14.99 -0.15
C ASP A 130 -3.59 16.10 0.92
N THR A 131 -3.27 15.83 2.19
CA THR A 131 -3.30 16.86 3.23
C THR A 131 -2.31 17.99 2.99
N ILE A 132 -1.10 17.69 2.49
CA ILE A 132 -0.12 18.74 2.14
C ILE A 132 -0.62 19.57 0.96
N ILE A 133 -1.17 18.93 -0.07
CA ILE A 133 -1.70 19.62 -1.25
C ILE A 133 -2.81 20.59 -0.83
N ASN A 134 -3.76 20.13 -0.02
CA ASN A 134 -4.86 20.98 0.47
C ASN A 134 -4.32 22.16 1.30
N THR A 135 -3.42 21.90 2.25
CA THR A 135 -2.81 22.97 3.07
C THR A 135 -2.02 23.97 2.21
N THR A 136 -1.37 23.51 1.16
CA THR A 136 -0.61 24.36 0.23
C THR A 136 -1.55 25.24 -0.59
N ASN A 137 -2.68 24.68 -1.04
CA ASN A 137 -3.70 25.43 -1.76
C ASN A 137 -4.32 26.52 -0.87
N ASP A 138 -4.66 26.21 0.37
CA ASP A 138 -5.22 27.17 1.34
C ASP A 138 -4.23 28.31 1.61
N LYS A 139 -2.96 27.98 1.87
CA LYS A 139 -1.90 28.99 2.06
C LYS A 139 -1.67 29.84 0.81
N ASN A 140 -1.75 29.26 -0.38
CA ASN A 140 -1.62 30.02 -1.62
C ASN A 140 -2.79 30.99 -1.82
N ALA A 141 -4.01 30.61 -1.43
CA ALA A 141 -5.15 31.51 -1.46
C ALA A 141 -4.96 32.69 -0.49
N GLU A 142 -4.52 32.42 0.74
CA GLU A 142 -4.22 33.45 1.75
C GLU A 142 -3.08 34.38 1.29
N ILE A 143 -2.01 33.83 0.69
CA ILE A 143 -0.91 34.62 0.12
C ILE A 143 -1.41 35.56 -0.98
N ASN A 144 -2.33 35.10 -1.83
CA ASN A 144 -2.90 35.93 -2.89
C ASN A 144 -3.77 37.05 -2.33
N GLU A 145 -4.61 36.77 -1.34
CA GLU A 145 -5.42 37.77 -0.66
C GLU A 145 -4.55 38.83 0.06
N LEU A 146 -3.51 38.38 0.78
CA LEU A 146 -2.54 39.28 1.41
C LEU A 146 -1.80 40.14 0.38
N LYS A 147 -1.45 39.58 -0.79
CA LYS A 147 -0.84 40.36 -1.89
C LYS A 147 -1.78 41.43 -2.43
N ASP A 148 -3.06 41.12 -2.60
CA ASP A 148 -4.05 42.10 -3.06
C ASP A 148 -4.26 43.21 -2.03
N ASN A 149 -4.35 42.86 -0.75
CA ASN A 149 -4.43 43.84 0.35
C ASN A 149 -3.21 44.76 0.40
N ILE A 150 -2.00 44.22 0.27
CA ILE A 150 -0.76 45.02 0.19
C ILE A 150 -0.78 45.94 -1.02
N ARG A 151 -1.28 45.47 -2.18
CA ARG A 151 -1.38 46.28 -3.40
C ARG A 151 -2.31 47.47 -3.19
N ASP A 152 -3.47 47.25 -2.56
CA ASP A 152 -4.45 48.32 -2.35
C ASP A 152 -4.00 49.30 -1.26
N LEU A 153 -3.38 48.82 -0.18
CA LEU A 153 -2.72 49.68 0.80
C LEU A 153 -1.61 50.54 0.17
N ASN A 154 -0.79 49.98 -0.73
CA ASN A 154 0.25 50.73 -1.43
C ASN A 154 -0.33 51.83 -2.34
N LYS A 155 -1.42 51.56 -3.08
CA LYS A 155 -2.12 52.60 -3.85
C LYS A 155 -2.61 53.73 -2.93
N LEU A 156 -3.12 53.37 -1.76
CA LEU A 156 -3.65 54.32 -0.78
C LEU A 156 -2.53 55.20 -0.19
N ILE A 157 -1.36 54.62 0.10
CA ILE A 157 -0.16 55.37 0.53
C ILE A 157 0.26 56.38 -0.54
N VAL A 158 0.40 55.95 -1.80
CA VAL A 158 0.76 56.84 -2.91
C VAL A 158 -0.26 57.98 -3.06
N SER A 159 -1.55 57.67 -2.94
CA SER A 159 -2.60 58.69 -3.02
C SER A 159 -2.51 59.71 -1.87
N LYS A 160 -2.22 59.25 -0.64
CA LYS A 160 -2.00 60.12 0.52
C LYS A 160 -0.79 61.02 0.33
N ASP A 161 0.31 60.51 -0.24
CA ASP A 161 1.50 61.31 -0.52
C ASP A 161 1.21 62.44 -1.52
N ILE A 162 0.37 62.18 -2.53
CA ILE A 162 -0.09 63.21 -3.48
C ILE A 162 -0.89 64.28 -2.74
N VAL A 163 -1.83 63.88 -1.89
CA VAL A 163 -2.64 64.82 -1.08
C VAL A 163 -1.76 65.65 -0.14
N ILE A 164 -0.74 65.04 0.50
CA ILE A 164 0.22 65.76 1.35
C ILE A 164 1.01 66.79 0.54
N LYS A 165 1.45 66.44 -0.68
CA LYS A 165 2.11 67.40 -1.58
C LYS A 165 1.18 68.55 -1.96
N GLN A 166 -0.07 68.26 -2.29
CA GLN A 166 -1.08 69.27 -2.61
C GLN A 166 -1.35 70.20 -1.41
N TYR A 167 -1.50 69.63 -0.21
CA TYR A 167 -1.68 70.39 1.03
C TYR A 167 -0.50 71.33 1.29
N LYS A 168 0.74 70.84 1.18
CA LYS A 168 1.96 71.66 1.32
C LYS A 168 2.02 72.79 0.29
N ASN A 169 1.59 72.53 -0.94
CA ASN A 169 1.55 73.57 -1.99
C ASN A 169 0.50 74.64 -1.67
N ASN A 170 -0.71 74.22 -1.28
CA ASN A 170 -1.80 75.13 -0.93
C ASN A 170 -1.48 75.97 0.31
N GLN A 171 -0.80 75.37 1.30
CA GLN A 171 -0.32 76.08 2.48
C GLN A 171 0.69 77.20 2.12
N LYS A 172 1.62 76.93 1.19
CA LYS A 172 2.56 77.95 0.70
C LYS A 172 1.85 79.11 0.00
N GLU A 173 0.92 78.81 -0.90
CA GLU A 173 0.07 79.82 -1.57
C GLU A 173 -0.68 80.71 -0.56
N TYR A 174 -1.26 80.10 0.49
CA TYR A 174 -1.96 80.82 1.53
C TYR A 174 -1.06 81.81 2.28
N PHE A 175 0.17 81.40 2.62
CA PHE A 175 1.15 82.30 3.24
C PHE A 175 1.55 83.45 2.32
N VAL A 176 1.77 83.20 1.03
CA VAL A 176 2.07 84.26 0.04
C VAL A 176 0.91 85.25 -0.06
N LEU A 177 -0.33 84.77 -0.07
CA LEU A 177 -1.52 85.62 -0.12
C LEU A 177 -1.68 86.44 1.17
N LEU A 178 -1.39 85.85 2.33
CA LEU A 178 -1.38 86.53 3.62
C LEU A 178 -0.33 87.66 3.65
N ASP A 179 0.89 87.41 3.17
CA ASP A 179 1.92 88.43 3.05
C ASP A 179 1.48 89.56 2.10
N LYS A 180 0.87 89.22 0.95
CA LYS A 180 0.29 90.22 0.04
C LYS A 180 -0.80 91.05 0.73
N TYR A 181 -1.69 90.41 1.47
CA TYR A 181 -2.75 91.08 2.23
C TYR A 181 -2.17 92.03 3.28
N ASN A 182 -1.21 91.56 4.08
CA ASN A 182 -0.52 92.37 5.09
C ASN A 182 0.19 93.58 4.47
N ASN A 183 0.90 93.38 3.35
CA ASN A 183 1.55 94.46 2.61
C ASN A 183 0.56 95.51 2.10
N LEU A 184 -0.61 95.09 1.59
CA LEU A 184 -1.67 96.01 1.16
C LEU A 184 -2.28 96.76 2.35
N LEU A 185 -2.46 96.09 3.48
CA LEU A 185 -3.01 96.68 4.70
C LEU A 185 -2.06 97.75 5.27
N GLU A 186 -0.75 97.50 5.26
CA GLU A 186 0.26 98.52 5.58
C GLU A 186 0.24 99.72 4.63
N LYS A 187 0.09 99.49 3.32
CA LYS A 187 -0.06 100.57 2.33
C LYS A 187 -1.30 101.42 2.62
N SER A 188 -2.45 100.78 2.86
CA SER A 188 -3.69 101.50 3.20
C SER A 188 -3.58 102.34 4.46
N LYS A 189 -2.91 101.83 5.52
CA LYS A 189 -2.63 102.56 6.77
C LYS A 189 -1.67 103.74 6.57
N LYS A 190 -0.69 103.61 5.67
CA LYS A 190 0.21 104.72 5.30
C LYS A 190 -0.52 105.80 4.49
N GLU A 191 -1.48 105.41 3.66
CA GLU A 191 -2.35 106.34 2.94
C GLU A 191 -3.32 107.08 3.88
N THR A 192 -3.96 106.40 4.84
CA THR A 192 -4.83 107.06 5.83
C THR A 192 -4.08 107.99 6.79
N LYS A 193 -2.78 107.75 7.04
CA LYS A 193 -1.91 108.68 7.78
C LYS A 193 -1.44 109.90 6.98
N LYS A 194 -1.59 109.90 5.65
CA LYS A 194 -1.33 111.08 4.79
C LYS A 194 -2.56 111.97 4.62
N THR A 195 -3.75 111.50 5.00
CA THR A 195 -5.03 112.22 4.87
C THR A 195 -5.53 112.83 6.18
N LYS A 196 -4.69 112.85 7.23
CA LYS A 196 -4.82 113.66 8.44
C LYS A 196 -3.62 114.61 8.51
#